data_AF-A0A957IJD3-F1
#
_entry.id   AF-A0A957IJD3-F1
#
_cell.length_a   1.000
_cell.length_b   1.000
_cell.length_c   1.000
_cell.angle_alpha   90.00
_cell.angle_beta   90.00
_cell.angle_gamma   90.00
#
_symmetry.space_group_name_H-M   'P 1'
#
loop_
_entity.id
_entity.type
_entity.pdbx_description
1 polymer ?
#
loop_
_entity_poly.entity_id
_entity_poly.type
_entity_poly.pdbx_seq_one_letter_code
_entity_poly.pdbx_strand_id
1 'polypeptide(L)'
;MTSSSPALEIHLFGSMQVLHNGQPITDFASRKAEALLAYLLLNPQPHPREMLADLLWDDRTQKQALGNLRVLLSNLRQLLPDLLLIERQTVQRNPDCPLLLDTAELQAALVLLDDQGMGVATAVPLQSALQKYRGPLLAGLFLRDARRFEEWLLVARERWQQQVLHGLHQITLHQFSFGDLPAAEKTAHKLVELDPLRERSQQLLLRVLARQGHSNAALQQYQQFADLLVAELGVPPAPETERLYQRIRQARTHPPRSLPPEGGSLLGRQTELSAIQQRLDDP
;
A
#
# COMPACT_ATOMS: atom_id res chain seq x y z
N MET A 1 -29.25 -7.05 -9.40
CA MET A 1 -28.60 -5.96 -10.18
C MET A 1 -27.20 -6.45 -10.50
N THR A 2 -26.99 -7.04 -11.67
CA THR A 2 -25.67 -7.49 -12.13
C THR A 2 -24.88 -6.25 -12.53
N SER A 3 -24.01 -5.78 -11.65
CA SER A 3 -22.99 -4.78 -11.97
C SER A 3 -22.16 -5.37 -13.12
N SER A 4 -22.41 -4.93 -14.36
CA SER A 4 -21.53 -5.27 -15.47
C SER A 4 -20.20 -4.59 -15.18
N SER A 5 -19.23 -5.33 -14.68
CA SER A 5 -17.85 -4.85 -14.60
C SER A 5 -17.45 -4.27 -15.95
N PRO A 6 -16.66 -3.19 -15.99
CA PRO A 6 -16.14 -2.66 -17.24
C PRO A 6 -15.51 -3.79 -18.05
N ALA A 7 -15.76 -3.79 -19.36
CA ALA A 7 -15.17 -4.78 -20.26
C ALA A 7 -13.64 -4.74 -20.23
N LEU A 8 -13.03 -3.60 -19.86
CA LEU A 8 -11.58 -3.42 -19.83
C LEU A 8 -11.08 -3.24 -18.39
N GLU A 9 -10.10 -4.06 -18.00
CA GLU A 9 -9.37 -3.96 -16.73
C GLU A 9 -7.87 -3.89 -17.00
N ILE A 10 -7.19 -2.97 -16.33
CA ILE A 10 -5.76 -2.75 -16.47
C ILE A 10 -5.11 -2.74 -15.09
N HIS A 11 -4.08 -3.57 -14.93
CA HIS A 11 -3.25 -3.61 -13.73
C HIS A 11 -1.87 -3.05 -14.05
N LEU A 12 -1.44 -2.06 -13.27
CA LEU A 12 -0.12 -1.46 -13.36
C LEU A 12 0.76 -1.76 -12.13
N PHE A 13 0.20 -2.26 -11.02
CA PHE A 13 0.99 -2.70 -9.87
C PHE A 13 1.57 -4.10 -10.10
N GLY A 14 2.89 -4.18 -10.28
CA GLY A 14 3.57 -5.35 -10.80
C GLY A 14 3.76 -5.25 -12.32
N SER A 15 3.91 -6.40 -12.98
CA SER A 15 3.95 -6.42 -14.45
C SER A 15 2.61 -5.98 -15.01
N MET A 16 2.64 -5.17 -16.08
CA MET A 16 1.42 -4.68 -16.71
C MET A 16 0.55 -5.83 -17.20
N GLN A 17 -0.75 -5.77 -16.89
CA GLN A 17 -1.75 -6.71 -17.39
C GLN A 17 -2.92 -5.92 -17.95
N VAL A 18 -3.39 -6.32 -19.13
CA VAL A 18 -4.57 -5.75 -19.78
C VAL A 18 -5.53 -6.89 -20.04
N LEU A 19 -6.75 -6.77 -19.54
CA LEU A 19 -7.80 -7.78 -19.60
C LEU A 19 -9.00 -7.17 -20.30
N HIS A 20 -9.50 -7.86 -21.33
CA HIS A 20 -10.76 -7.51 -21.97
C HIS A 20 -11.75 -8.66 -21.81
N ASN A 21 -12.87 -8.42 -21.12
CA ASN A 21 -13.85 -9.42 -20.68
C ASN A 21 -13.17 -10.58 -19.93
N GLY A 22 -12.20 -10.27 -19.08
CA GLY A 22 -11.40 -11.24 -18.32
C GLY A 22 -10.35 -12.00 -19.14
N GLN A 23 -10.23 -11.77 -20.45
CA GLN A 23 -9.21 -12.40 -21.29
C GLN A 23 -7.98 -11.50 -21.42
N PRO A 24 -6.76 -12.04 -21.25
CA PRO A 24 -5.54 -11.25 -21.36
C PRO A 24 -5.30 -10.80 -22.80
N ILE A 25 -4.96 -9.52 -22.95
CA ILE A 25 -4.46 -8.92 -24.18
C ILE A 25 -2.93 -8.86 -24.07
N THR A 26 -2.26 -9.69 -24.87
CA THR A 26 -0.79 -9.84 -24.86
C THR A 26 -0.11 -9.34 -26.14
N ASP A 27 -0.87 -9.00 -27.17
CA ASP A 27 -0.37 -8.72 -28.52
C ASP A 27 0.18 -7.29 -28.68
N PHE A 28 0.78 -6.75 -27.62
CA PHE A 28 1.46 -5.46 -27.66
C PHE A 28 2.64 -5.53 -28.63
N ALA A 29 2.62 -4.66 -29.64
CA ALA A 29 3.66 -4.63 -30.66
C ALA A 29 5.07 -4.33 -30.12
N SER A 30 5.18 -3.73 -28.93
CA SER A 30 6.46 -3.47 -28.26
C SER A 30 6.28 -3.06 -26.79
N ARG A 31 7.35 -3.15 -25.99
CA ARG A 31 7.40 -2.55 -24.65
C ARG A 31 7.17 -1.04 -24.64
N LYS A 32 7.54 -0.33 -25.71
CA LYS A 32 7.24 1.12 -25.83
C LYS A 32 5.74 1.37 -25.95
N ALA A 33 4.97 0.43 -26.49
CA ALA A 33 3.51 0.54 -26.54
C ALA A 33 2.88 0.37 -25.16
N GLU A 34 3.33 -0.62 -24.38
CA GLU A 34 2.95 -0.76 -22.96
C GLU A 34 3.30 0.49 -22.16
N ALA A 35 4.53 1.00 -22.32
CA ALA A 35 5.02 2.20 -21.65
C ALA A 35 4.18 3.44 -21.97
N LEU A 36 3.88 3.70 -23.25
CA LEU A 36 3.04 4.83 -23.64
C LEU A 36 1.64 4.71 -23.04
N LEU A 37 1.06 3.51 -23.11
CA LEU A 37 -0.27 3.26 -22.58
C LEU A 37 -0.29 3.54 -21.06
N ALA A 38 0.64 2.96 -20.30
CA ALA A 38 0.73 3.20 -18.86
C ALA A 38 0.95 4.69 -18.52
N TYR A 39 1.79 5.39 -19.29
CA TYR A 39 1.99 6.84 -19.13
C TYR A 39 0.68 7.62 -19.29
N LEU A 40 -0.09 7.33 -20.35
CA LEU A 40 -1.36 8.02 -20.63
C LEU A 40 -2.46 7.66 -19.63
N LEU A 41 -2.46 6.45 -19.07
CA LEU A 41 -3.40 6.05 -18.02
C LEU A 41 -3.11 6.78 -16.70
N LEU A 42 -1.84 6.96 -16.36
CA LEU A 42 -1.41 7.68 -15.15
C LEU A 42 -1.46 9.21 -15.30
N ASN A 43 -1.48 9.70 -16.53
CA ASN A 43 -1.57 11.13 -16.88
C ASN A 43 -2.71 11.32 -17.90
N PRO A 44 -3.99 11.28 -17.46
CA PRO A 44 -5.13 11.19 -18.37
C PRO A 44 -5.41 12.46 -19.18
N GLN A 45 -4.74 13.57 -18.91
CA GLN A 45 -4.89 14.84 -19.63
C GLN A 45 -4.35 14.81 -21.07
N PRO A 46 -4.72 15.78 -21.94
CA PRO A 46 -4.11 15.96 -23.26
C PRO A 46 -2.60 16.19 -23.20
N HIS A 47 -1.84 15.39 -23.95
CA HIS A 47 -0.39 15.56 -24.13
C HIS A 47 -0.04 15.85 -25.58
N PRO A 48 0.84 16.83 -25.86
CA PRO A 48 1.35 17.06 -27.20
C PRO A 48 2.07 15.83 -27.75
N ARG A 49 1.84 15.50 -29.02
CA ARG A 49 2.49 14.37 -29.70
C ARG A 49 4.01 14.49 -29.71
N GLU A 50 4.53 15.71 -29.84
CA GLU A 50 5.97 15.97 -29.81
C GLU A 50 6.58 15.60 -28.45
N MET A 51 5.89 15.96 -27.35
CA MET A 51 6.34 15.60 -26.00
C MET A 51 6.33 14.09 -25.79
N LEU A 52 5.28 13.39 -26.22
CA LEU A 52 5.22 11.92 -26.12
C LEU A 52 6.27 11.22 -26.99
N ALA A 53 6.60 11.80 -28.15
CA ALA A 53 7.65 11.30 -29.01
C ALA A 53 9.03 11.46 -28.33
N ASP A 54 9.32 12.64 -27.79
CA ASP A 54 10.55 12.91 -27.05
C ASP A 54 10.67 12.08 -25.77
N LEU A 55 9.55 11.77 -25.11
CA LEU A 55 9.51 10.92 -23.92
C LEU A 55 10.05 9.51 -24.19
N LEU A 56 9.74 8.96 -25.38
CA LEU A 56 10.04 7.57 -25.74
C LEU A 56 11.23 7.40 -26.69
N TRP A 57 11.66 8.46 -27.38
CA TRP A 57 12.75 8.44 -28.37
C TRP A 57 13.60 9.71 -28.25
N ASP A 58 14.24 9.91 -27.10
CA ASP A 58 15.09 11.07 -26.82
C ASP A 58 16.42 11.09 -27.59
N ASP A 59 16.78 9.98 -28.25
CA ASP A 59 17.98 9.80 -29.07
C ASP A 59 17.75 10.03 -30.58
N ARG A 60 16.51 10.36 -30.99
CA ARG A 60 16.13 10.49 -32.41
C ARG A 60 15.83 11.92 -32.83
N THR A 61 15.88 12.14 -34.14
CA THR A 61 15.33 13.37 -34.71
C THR A 61 13.82 13.42 -34.47
N GLN A 62 13.27 14.62 -34.25
CA GLN A 62 11.85 14.81 -33.99
C GLN A 62 10.95 14.18 -35.08
N LYS A 63 11.36 14.28 -36.35
CA LYS A 63 10.64 13.66 -37.49
C LYS A 63 10.57 12.14 -37.38
N GLN A 64 11.66 11.48 -36.98
CA GLN A 64 11.69 10.03 -36.77
C GLN A 64 10.86 9.63 -35.55
N ALA A 65 11.01 10.34 -34.44
CA ALA A 65 10.28 10.08 -33.21
C ALA A 65 8.76 10.19 -33.42
N LEU A 66 8.28 11.24 -34.11
CA LEU A 66 6.88 11.42 -34.48
C LEU A 66 6.37 10.33 -35.45
N GLY A 67 7.22 9.88 -36.37
CA GLY A 67 6.93 8.76 -37.25
C GLY A 67 6.68 7.47 -36.47
N ASN A 68 7.59 7.15 -35.53
CA ASN A 68 7.47 5.99 -34.65
C ASN A 68 6.23 6.08 -33.74
N LEU A 69 5.98 7.26 -33.16
CA LEU A 69 4.80 7.50 -32.34
C LEU A 69 3.51 7.23 -33.12
N ARG A 70 3.44 7.64 -34.40
CA ARG A 70 2.26 7.38 -35.25
C ARG A 70 2.00 5.89 -35.41
N VAL A 71 3.03 5.09 -35.68
CA VAL A 71 2.91 3.63 -35.81
C VAL A 71 2.46 3.01 -34.49
N LEU A 72 3.10 3.40 -33.39
CA LEU A 72 2.77 2.91 -32.05
C LEU A 72 1.31 3.22 -31.67
N LEU A 73 0.85 4.45 -31.91
CA LEU A 73 -0.54 4.86 -31.67
C LEU A 73 -1.55 4.12 -32.56
N SER A 74 -1.17 3.82 -33.81
CA SER A 74 -2.01 3.01 -34.71
C SER A 74 -2.19 1.59 -34.14
N ASN A 75 -1.10 0.97 -33.67
CA ASN A 75 -1.14 -0.36 -33.08
C ASN A 75 -1.96 -0.38 -31.78
N LEU A 76 -1.79 0.61 -30.90
CA LEU A 76 -2.59 0.72 -29.68
C LEU A 76 -4.07 0.91 -29.99
N ARG A 77 -4.43 1.71 -31.00
CA ARG A 77 -5.84 1.89 -31.40
C ARG A 77 -6.48 0.62 -31.93
N GLN A 78 -5.72 -0.22 -32.64
CA GLN A 78 -6.21 -1.52 -33.12
C GLN A 78 -6.38 -2.51 -31.95
N LEU A 79 -5.44 -2.52 -31.01
CA LEU A 79 -5.45 -3.44 -29.87
C LEU A 79 -6.51 -3.09 -28.83
N LEU A 80 -6.67 -1.78 -28.56
CA LEU A 80 -7.57 -1.23 -27.55
C LEU A 80 -8.39 -0.11 -28.19
N PRO A 81 -9.44 -0.46 -28.95
CA PRO A 81 -10.35 0.51 -29.53
C PRO A 81 -10.91 1.44 -28.45
N ASP A 82 -11.08 2.71 -28.81
CA ASP A 82 -11.70 3.75 -27.97
C ASP A 82 -10.97 4.12 -26.66
N LEU A 83 -9.91 3.42 -26.25
CA LEU A 83 -9.20 3.74 -25.01
C LEU A 83 -8.45 5.08 -25.06
N LEU A 84 -8.00 5.49 -26.25
CA LEU A 84 -7.25 6.72 -26.45
C LEU A 84 -7.97 7.67 -27.41
N LEU A 85 -8.03 8.95 -27.04
CA LEU A 85 -8.38 10.02 -27.97
C LEU A 85 -7.09 10.49 -28.65
N ILE A 86 -7.00 10.22 -29.94
CA ILE A 86 -5.82 10.53 -30.77
C ILE A 86 -6.20 11.63 -31.75
N GLU A 87 -5.76 12.85 -31.46
CA GLU A 87 -5.97 14.02 -32.31
C GLU A 87 -4.70 14.35 -33.11
N ARG A 88 -4.82 15.40 -33.94
CA ARG A 88 -3.71 15.86 -34.79
C ARG A 88 -2.50 16.31 -33.96
N GLN A 89 -2.72 17.00 -32.85
CA GLN A 89 -1.67 17.59 -32.02
C GLN A 89 -1.50 16.90 -30.66
N THR A 90 -2.54 16.26 -30.16
CA THR A 90 -2.57 15.72 -28.80
C THR A 90 -2.98 14.25 -28.77
N VAL A 91 -2.64 13.59 -27.67
CA VAL A 91 -3.13 12.25 -27.31
C VAL A 91 -3.48 12.26 -25.82
N GLN A 92 -4.59 11.62 -25.47
CA GLN A 92 -4.99 11.41 -24.07
C GLN A 92 -5.71 10.07 -23.89
N ARG A 93 -5.88 9.66 -22.63
CA ARG A 93 -6.85 8.63 -22.26
C ARG A 93 -8.25 9.14 -22.57
N ASN A 94 -9.09 8.32 -23.19
CA ASN A 94 -10.47 8.68 -23.46
C ASN A 94 -11.30 8.67 -22.16
N PRO A 95 -11.80 9.82 -21.67
CA PRO A 95 -12.59 9.87 -20.44
C PRO A 95 -13.87 9.05 -20.52
N ASP A 96 -14.44 8.91 -21.72
CA ASP A 96 -15.71 8.22 -21.97
C ASP A 96 -15.55 6.70 -22.13
N CYS A 97 -14.31 6.19 -22.14
CA CYS A 97 -14.04 4.76 -22.20
C CYS A 97 -13.98 4.17 -20.78
N PRO A 98 -15.02 3.44 -20.31
CA PRO A 98 -15.01 2.88 -18.97
C PRO A 98 -13.93 1.80 -18.82
N LEU A 99 -13.15 1.87 -17.76
CA LEU A 99 -12.12 0.89 -17.45
C LEU A 99 -11.91 0.77 -15.93
N LEU A 100 -11.52 -0.42 -15.48
CA LEU A 100 -10.96 -0.63 -14.15
C LEU A 100 -9.45 -0.44 -14.20
N LEU A 101 -8.93 0.38 -13.30
CA LEU A 101 -7.49 0.64 -13.17
C LEU A 101 -7.12 0.58 -11.70
N ASP A 102 -6.24 -0.36 -11.36
CA ASP A 102 -5.82 -0.62 -9.98
C ASP A 102 -5.24 0.62 -9.27
N THR A 103 -4.46 1.42 -10.00
CA THR A 103 -3.92 2.70 -9.52
C THR A 103 -5.02 3.74 -9.27
N ALA A 104 -6.02 3.84 -10.14
CA ALA A 104 -7.15 4.75 -9.95
C ALA A 104 -8.03 4.34 -8.76
N GLU A 105 -8.24 3.04 -8.54
CA GLU A 105 -8.96 2.51 -7.39
C GLU A 105 -8.25 2.82 -6.07
N LEU A 106 -6.92 2.65 -6.02
CA LEU A 106 -6.13 3.02 -4.85
C LEU A 106 -6.19 4.53 -4.60
N GLN A 107 -6.03 5.34 -5.65
CA GLN A 107 -6.10 6.80 -5.52
C GLN A 107 -7.47 7.26 -5.02
N ALA A 108 -8.57 6.70 -5.52
CA ALA A 108 -9.91 7.01 -5.06
C ALA A 108 -10.13 6.61 -3.60
N ALA A 109 -9.64 5.44 -3.19
CA ALA A 109 -9.74 4.98 -1.81
C ALA A 109 -8.92 5.85 -0.84
N LEU A 110 -7.75 6.33 -1.26
CA LEU A 110 -6.93 7.25 -0.47
C LEU A 110 -7.57 8.64 -0.35
N VAL A 111 -8.14 9.18 -1.43
CA VAL A 111 -8.90 10.44 -1.37
C VAL A 111 -10.08 10.32 -0.40
N LEU A 112 -10.82 9.22 -0.47
CA LEU A 112 -11.92 8.96 0.45
C LEU A 112 -11.46 8.89 1.92
N LEU A 113 -10.31 8.26 2.17
CA LEU A 113 -9.68 8.21 3.49
C LEU A 113 -9.25 9.61 3.97
N ASP A 114 -8.66 10.44 3.11
CA ASP A 114 -8.24 11.79 3.46
C ASP A 114 -9.45 12.69 3.79
N ASP A 115 -10.54 12.55 3.03
CA ASP A 115 -11.76 13.35 3.19
C ASP A 115 -12.59 12.95 4.42
N GLN A 116 -12.68 11.65 4.72
CA GLN A 116 -13.61 11.12 5.74
C GLN A 116 -12.92 10.53 6.97
N GLY A 117 -11.60 10.38 6.92
CA GLY A 117 -10.83 9.67 7.94
C GLY A 117 -11.02 8.16 7.87
N MET A 118 -10.32 7.47 8.78
CA MET A 118 -10.32 6.01 8.82
C MET A 118 -11.55 5.46 9.55
N GLY A 119 -12.37 4.68 8.84
CA GLY A 119 -13.54 3.97 9.37
C GLY A 119 -13.92 2.78 8.49
N VAL A 120 -14.99 2.06 8.82
CA VAL A 120 -15.38 0.83 8.09
C VAL A 120 -15.65 1.12 6.61
N ALA A 121 -16.34 2.23 6.32
CA ALA A 121 -16.69 2.63 4.94
C ALA A 121 -15.46 2.96 4.08
N THR A 122 -14.38 3.46 4.68
CA THR A 122 -13.13 3.79 3.98
C THR A 122 -12.13 2.63 4.00
N ALA A 123 -12.19 1.74 4.99
CA ALA A 123 -11.32 0.58 5.11
C ALA A 123 -11.58 -0.47 4.03
N VAL A 124 -12.85 -0.77 3.73
CA VAL A 124 -13.21 -1.77 2.70
C VAL A 124 -12.65 -1.42 1.31
N PRO A 125 -12.91 -0.24 0.72
CA PRO A 125 -12.37 0.11 -0.59
C PRO A 125 -10.84 0.19 -0.58
N LEU A 126 -10.24 0.72 0.49
CA LEU A 126 -8.78 0.80 0.62
C LEU A 126 -8.13 -0.58 0.68
N GLN A 127 -8.68 -1.50 1.46
CA GLN A 127 -8.19 -2.88 1.53
C GLN A 127 -8.34 -3.59 0.19
N SER A 128 -9.47 -3.42 -0.51
CA SER A 128 -9.69 -3.98 -1.84
C SER A 128 -8.65 -3.48 -2.85
N ALA A 129 -8.38 -2.17 -2.87
CA ALA A 129 -7.37 -1.60 -3.75
C ALA A 129 -5.94 -2.09 -3.42
N LEU A 130 -5.59 -2.19 -2.12
CA LEU A 130 -4.28 -2.68 -1.68
C LEU A 130 -4.04 -4.18 -1.93
N GLN A 131 -5.11 -4.97 -2.09
CA GLN A 131 -4.99 -6.37 -2.53
C GLN A 131 -4.56 -6.48 -4.00
N LYS A 132 -4.86 -5.47 -4.82
CA LYS A 132 -4.42 -5.40 -6.22
C LYS A 132 -2.95 -5.01 -6.35
N TYR A 133 -2.33 -4.48 -5.30
CA TYR A 133 -0.89 -4.21 -5.28
C TYR A 133 -0.08 -5.51 -5.22
N ARG A 134 0.46 -5.92 -6.38
CA ARG A 134 1.27 -7.15 -6.58
C ARG A 134 2.78 -6.88 -6.68
N GLY A 135 3.19 -5.61 -6.69
CA GLY A 135 4.59 -5.21 -6.78
C GLY A 135 4.74 -3.75 -7.23
N PRO A 136 5.98 -3.29 -7.43
CA PRO A 136 6.26 -1.94 -7.92
C PRO A 136 5.53 -1.65 -9.22
N LEU A 137 5.18 -0.37 -9.44
CA LEU A 137 4.53 0.08 -10.67
C LEU A 137 5.34 -0.37 -11.91
N LEU A 138 4.68 -1.05 -12.86
CA LEU A 138 5.28 -1.58 -14.09
C LEU A 138 6.55 -2.40 -13.82
N ALA A 139 6.50 -3.31 -12.84
CA ALA A 139 7.62 -4.17 -12.50
C ALA A 139 8.12 -4.95 -13.75
N GLY A 140 9.44 -4.98 -13.95
CA GLY A 140 10.07 -5.65 -15.09
C GLY A 140 10.01 -4.87 -16.42
N LEU A 141 9.29 -3.75 -16.49
CA LEU A 141 9.35 -2.84 -17.63
C LEU A 141 10.63 -1.98 -17.54
N PHE A 142 11.38 -2.03 -18.63
CA PHE A 142 12.59 -1.23 -18.86
C PHE A 142 12.71 -1.00 -20.36
N LEU A 143 12.96 0.25 -20.75
CA LEU A 143 13.15 0.69 -22.12
C LEU A 143 14.59 1.11 -22.35
N ARG A 144 15.25 0.47 -23.32
CA ARG A 144 16.50 1.01 -23.88
C ARG A 144 16.18 2.24 -24.71
N ASP A 145 17.06 3.25 -24.64
CA ASP A 145 16.98 4.46 -25.45
C ASP A 145 15.65 5.24 -25.26
N ALA A 146 15.26 5.41 -24.00
CA ALA A 146 14.11 6.22 -23.57
C ALA A 146 14.35 6.80 -22.16
N ARG A 147 15.46 7.52 -21.99
CA ARG A 147 15.93 8.00 -20.67
C ARG A 147 14.87 8.86 -19.98
N ARG A 148 14.19 9.75 -20.72
CA ARG A 148 13.11 10.59 -20.18
C ARG A 148 11.96 9.77 -19.59
N PHE A 149 11.57 8.67 -20.22
CA PHE A 149 10.54 7.77 -19.69
C PHE A 149 11.03 7.07 -18.42
N GLU A 150 12.26 6.57 -18.41
CA GLU A 150 12.84 5.89 -17.25
C GLU A 150 12.96 6.82 -16.03
N GLU A 151 13.37 8.08 -16.24
CA GLU A 151 13.40 9.12 -15.20
C GLU A 151 12.00 9.38 -14.64
N TRP A 152 10.99 9.50 -15.49
CA TRP A 152 9.59 9.65 -15.07
C TRP A 152 9.09 8.42 -14.29
N LEU A 153 9.37 7.21 -14.78
CA LEU A 153 8.91 5.97 -14.17
C LEU A 153 9.53 5.75 -12.79
N LEU A 154 10.79 6.14 -12.59
CA LEU A 154 11.44 6.10 -11.28
C LEU A 154 10.69 6.96 -10.25
N VAL A 155 10.37 8.20 -10.59
CA VAL A 155 9.61 9.12 -9.72
C VAL A 155 8.19 8.59 -9.48
N ALA A 156 7.54 8.06 -10.53
CA ALA A 156 6.21 7.48 -10.41
C ALA A 156 6.19 6.27 -9.47
N ARG A 157 7.17 5.37 -9.58
CA ARG A 157 7.32 4.20 -8.69
C ARG A 157 7.44 4.61 -7.23
N GLU A 158 8.31 5.58 -6.93
CA GLU A 158 8.49 6.09 -5.56
C GLU A 158 7.18 6.68 -5.02
N ARG A 159 6.52 7.54 -5.81
CA ARG A 159 5.24 8.14 -5.40
C ARG A 159 4.18 7.09 -5.06
N TRP A 160 4.01 6.09 -5.92
CA TRP A 160 3.04 5.01 -5.69
C TRP A 160 3.42 4.13 -4.50
N GLN A 161 4.71 3.84 -4.30
CA GLN A 161 5.19 3.10 -3.14
C GLN A 161 4.84 3.84 -1.85
N GLN A 162 5.04 5.15 -1.78
CA GLN A 162 4.66 5.94 -0.60
C GLN A 162 3.15 5.93 -0.34
N GLN A 163 2.32 6.00 -1.39
CA GLN A 163 0.86 5.88 -1.27
C GLN A 163 0.42 4.51 -0.76
N VAL A 164 1.04 3.44 -1.26
CA VAL A 164 0.77 2.06 -0.81
C VAL A 164 1.20 1.87 0.65
N LEU A 165 2.39 2.34 1.03
CA LEU A 165 2.85 2.33 2.42
C LEU A 165 1.91 3.11 3.34
N HIS A 166 1.43 4.28 2.91
CA HIS A 166 0.44 5.03 3.67
C HIS A 166 -0.86 4.24 3.86
N GLY A 167 -1.44 3.71 2.77
CA GLY A 167 -2.68 2.94 2.83
C GLY A 167 -2.57 1.71 3.71
N LEU A 168 -1.49 0.94 3.57
CA LEU A 168 -1.23 -0.23 4.42
C LEU A 168 -1.10 0.17 5.89
N HIS A 169 -0.39 1.27 6.20
CA HIS A 169 -0.24 1.78 7.56
C HIS A 169 -1.60 2.08 8.21
N GLN A 170 -2.50 2.72 7.47
CA GLN A 170 -3.84 3.05 7.96
C GLN A 170 -4.70 1.81 8.17
N ILE A 171 -4.67 0.85 7.24
CA ILE A 171 -5.38 -0.42 7.38
C ILE A 171 -4.84 -1.22 8.56
N THR A 172 -3.52 -1.30 8.77
CA THR A 172 -2.95 -1.99 9.92
C THR A 172 -3.38 -1.34 11.24
N LEU A 173 -3.38 -0.01 11.33
CA LEU A 173 -3.87 0.69 12.53
C LEU A 173 -5.36 0.44 12.78
N HIS A 174 -6.17 0.44 11.72
CA HIS A 174 -7.60 0.14 11.79
C HIS A 174 -7.83 -1.29 12.31
N GLN A 175 -7.22 -2.29 11.67
CA GLN A 175 -7.32 -3.70 12.07
C GLN A 175 -6.86 -3.89 13.53
N PHE A 176 -5.74 -3.29 13.91
CA PHE A 176 -5.21 -3.35 15.27
C PHE A 176 -6.18 -2.75 16.30
N SER A 177 -6.79 -1.61 15.98
CA SER A 177 -7.70 -0.90 16.89
C SER A 177 -9.04 -1.63 17.08
N PHE A 178 -9.52 -2.30 16.03
CA PHE A 178 -10.73 -3.14 16.06
C PHE A 178 -10.48 -4.56 16.60
N GLY A 179 -9.22 -4.92 16.89
CA GLY A 179 -8.86 -6.20 17.47
C GLY A 179 -8.74 -7.36 16.49
N ASP A 180 -8.81 -7.11 15.17
CA ASP A 180 -8.48 -8.11 14.15
C ASP A 180 -6.95 -8.23 14.00
N LEU A 181 -6.35 -8.82 15.05
CA LEU A 181 -4.90 -8.94 15.14
C LEU A 181 -4.29 -9.82 14.03
N PRO A 182 -4.89 -10.95 13.62
CA PRO A 182 -4.36 -11.74 12.50
C PRO A 182 -4.29 -10.94 11.19
N ALA A 183 -5.31 -10.13 10.88
CA ALA A 183 -5.26 -9.28 9.69
C ALA A 183 -4.23 -8.15 9.85
N ALA A 184 -4.14 -7.56 11.05
CA ALA A 184 -3.14 -6.54 11.35
C ALA A 184 -1.71 -7.06 11.19
N GLU A 185 -1.43 -8.29 11.64
CA GLU A 185 -0.12 -8.94 11.54
C GLU A 185 0.26 -9.13 10.08
N LYS A 186 -0.64 -9.71 9.28
CA LYS A 186 -0.45 -9.90 7.83
C LYS A 186 -0.16 -8.58 7.12
N THR A 187 -0.92 -7.53 7.41
CA THR A 187 -0.72 -6.22 6.78
C THR A 187 0.57 -5.54 7.26
N ALA A 188 0.91 -5.69 8.55
CA ALA A 188 2.14 -5.15 9.13
C ALA A 188 3.41 -5.81 8.54
N HIS A 189 3.37 -7.11 8.27
CA HIS A 189 4.45 -7.78 7.55
C HIS A 189 4.61 -7.21 6.15
N LYS A 190 3.51 -7.03 5.39
CA LYS A 190 3.58 -6.41 4.05
C LYS A 190 4.18 -4.99 4.09
N LEU A 191 3.91 -4.21 5.15
CA LEU A 191 4.55 -2.90 5.35
C LEU A 191 6.07 -3.00 5.52
N VAL A 192 6.53 -3.92 6.36
CA VAL A 192 7.96 -4.13 6.65
C VAL A 192 8.67 -4.72 5.43
N GLU A 193 8.04 -5.60 4.67
CA GLU A 193 8.59 -6.13 3.42
C GLU A 193 8.80 -5.04 2.36
N LEU A 194 7.90 -4.06 2.30
CA LEU A 194 7.99 -2.97 1.32
C LEU A 194 9.02 -1.89 1.67
N ASP A 195 9.21 -1.65 2.96
CA ASP A 195 10.20 -0.69 3.45
C ASP A 195 10.79 -1.18 4.79
N PRO A 196 11.81 -2.06 4.74
CA PRO A 196 12.40 -2.67 5.92
C PRO A 196 13.05 -1.67 6.88
N LEU A 197 13.53 -0.54 6.36
CA LEU A 197 14.22 0.51 7.14
C LEU A 197 13.22 1.48 7.79
N ARG A 198 11.93 1.43 7.43
CA ARG A 198 10.90 2.30 8.00
C ARG A 198 10.55 1.90 9.42
N GLU A 199 11.18 2.59 10.36
CA GLU A 199 11.04 2.34 11.78
C GLU A 199 9.58 2.40 12.30
N ARG A 200 8.75 3.29 11.74
CA ARG A 200 7.32 3.36 12.09
C ARG A 200 6.56 2.08 11.74
N SER A 201 6.90 1.42 10.64
CA SER A 201 6.32 0.13 10.23
C SER A 201 6.76 -0.97 11.18
N GLN A 202 8.04 -0.98 11.55
CA GLN A 202 8.62 -1.93 12.50
C GLN A 202 7.96 -1.82 13.88
N GLN A 203 7.83 -0.59 14.41
CA GLN A 203 7.14 -0.35 15.68
C GLN A 203 5.69 -0.85 15.66
N LEU A 204 4.99 -0.72 14.54
CA LEU A 204 3.61 -1.21 14.42
C LEU A 204 3.56 -2.73 14.43
N LEU A 205 4.43 -3.41 13.68
CA LEU A 205 4.54 -4.87 13.70
C LEU A 205 4.87 -5.39 15.11
N LEU A 206 5.82 -4.76 15.82
CA LEU A 206 6.16 -5.11 17.20
C LEU A 206 4.96 -5.01 18.14
N ARG A 207 4.14 -3.96 18.00
CA ARG A 207 2.91 -3.79 18.80
C ARG A 207 1.87 -4.85 18.48
N VAL A 208 1.68 -5.18 17.20
CA VAL A 208 0.75 -6.22 16.76
C VAL A 208 1.15 -7.59 17.35
N LEU A 209 2.40 -7.99 17.16
CA LEU A 209 2.93 -9.25 17.67
C LEU A 209 2.82 -9.33 19.21
N ALA A 210 3.19 -8.26 19.91
CA ALA A 210 3.06 -8.21 21.36
C ALA A 210 1.60 -8.34 21.82
N ARG A 211 0.66 -7.70 21.12
CA ARG A 211 -0.78 -7.74 21.46
C ARG A 211 -1.41 -9.11 21.24
N GLN A 212 -0.90 -9.89 20.28
CA GLN A 212 -1.28 -11.30 20.05
C GLN A 212 -0.67 -12.27 21.06
N GLY A 213 0.29 -11.82 21.87
CA GLY A 213 1.07 -12.70 22.76
C GLY A 213 2.29 -13.33 22.10
N HIS A 214 2.59 -13.01 20.83
CA HIS A 214 3.78 -13.44 20.09
C HIS A 214 5.05 -12.67 20.51
N SER A 215 5.28 -12.54 21.82
CA SER A 215 6.36 -11.71 22.36
C SER A 215 7.75 -12.15 21.90
N ASN A 216 7.99 -13.47 21.74
CA ASN A 216 9.28 -13.96 21.24
C ASN A 216 9.54 -13.52 19.79
N ALA A 217 8.52 -13.59 18.93
CA ALA A 217 8.61 -13.12 17.55
C ALA A 217 8.87 -11.61 17.51
N ALA A 218 8.21 -10.83 18.37
CA ALA A 218 8.45 -9.38 18.47
C ALA A 218 9.91 -9.07 18.87
N LEU A 219 10.48 -9.76 19.86
CA LEU A 219 11.87 -9.53 20.28
C LEU A 219 12.87 -9.93 19.17
N GLN A 220 12.60 -11.01 18.44
CA GLN A 220 13.42 -11.43 17.29
C GLN A 220 13.34 -10.41 16.15
N GLN A 221 12.14 -9.93 15.82
CA GLN A 221 11.92 -8.90 14.80
C GLN A 221 12.70 -7.61 15.13
N TYR A 222 12.68 -7.19 16.41
CA TYR A 222 13.47 -6.03 16.85
C TYR A 222 14.96 -6.22 16.61
N GLN A 223 15.51 -7.39 16.98
CA GLN A 223 16.94 -7.67 16.79
C GLN A 223 17.32 -7.63 15.32
N GLN A 224 16.53 -8.29 14.45
CA GLN A 224 16.75 -8.26 13.01
C GLN A 224 16.72 -6.85 12.43
N PHE A 225 15.78 -6.02 12.89
CA PHE A 225 15.70 -4.62 12.48
C PHE A 225 16.88 -3.79 12.97
N ALA A 226 17.32 -3.98 14.22
CA ALA A 226 18.46 -3.27 14.79
C ALA A 226 19.76 -3.61 14.03
N ASP A 227 19.98 -4.90 13.73
CA ASP A 227 21.12 -5.35 12.95
C ASP A 227 21.09 -4.77 11.53
N LEU A 228 19.91 -4.72 10.90
CA LEU A 228 19.72 -4.13 9.57
C LEU A 228 20.00 -2.62 9.56
N LEU A 229 19.49 -1.85 10.53
CA LEU A 229 19.75 -0.41 10.60
C LEU A 229 21.23 -0.08 10.76
N VAL A 230 21.93 -0.85 11.60
CA VAL A 230 23.37 -0.68 11.79
C VAL A 230 24.11 -1.01 10.49
N ALA A 231 23.73 -2.09 9.81
CA ALA A 231 24.38 -2.51 8.56
C ALA A 231 24.17 -1.50 7.40
N GLU A 232 22.94 -1.02 7.21
CA GLU A 232 22.59 -0.17 6.06
C GLU A 232 22.84 1.34 6.32
N LEU A 233 22.64 1.80 7.56
CA LEU A 233 22.65 3.24 7.89
C LEU A 233 23.69 3.60 8.97
N GLY A 234 24.33 2.62 9.63
CA GLY A 234 25.32 2.88 10.67
C GLY A 234 24.74 3.49 11.95
N VAL A 235 23.43 3.42 12.15
CA VAL A 235 22.72 4.01 13.30
C VAL A 235 21.93 2.94 14.07
N PRO A 236 21.79 3.08 15.40
CA PRO A 236 20.91 2.22 16.18
C PRO A 236 19.42 2.59 15.98
N PRO A 237 18.49 1.73 16.40
CA PRO A 237 17.07 2.10 16.50
C PRO A 237 16.83 3.35 17.36
N ALA A 238 15.79 4.11 17.03
CA ALA A 238 15.40 5.28 17.79
C ALA A 238 14.99 4.94 19.23
N PRO A 239 15.12 5.90 20.17
CA PRO A 239 14.77 5.69 21.59
C PRO A 239 13.34 5.19 21.81
N GLU A 240 12.38 5.61 20.98
CA GLU A 240 10.99 5.16 21.03
C GLU A 240 10.84 3.66 20.76
N THR A 241 11.61 3.14 19.80
CA THR A 241 11.62 1.72 19.42
C THR A 241 12.30 0.88 20.49
N GLU A 242 13.43 1.34 21.03
CA GLU A 242 14.11 0.69 22.16
C GLU A 242 13.19 0.62 23.39
N ARG A 243 12.48 1.71 23.73
CA ARG A 243 11.48 1.70 24.81
C ARG A 243 10.32 0.74 24.55
N LEU A 244 9.93 0.53 23.30
CA LEU A 244 8.90 -0.46 22.96
C LEU A 244 9.43 -1.88 23.17
N TYR A 245 10.63 -2.17 22.68
CA TYR A 245 11.31 -3.45 22.90
C TYR A 245 11.43 -3.79 24.39
N GLN A 246 11.91 -2.85 25.22
CA GLN A 246 12.06 -3.07 26.66
C GLN A 246 10.72 -3.36 27.35
N ARG A 247 9.64 -2.66 26.97
CA ARG A 247 8.29 -2.93 27.49
C ARG A 247 7.81 -4.34 27.15
N ILE A 248 8.01 -4.78 25.91
CA ILE A 248 7.63 -6.14 25.47
C ILE A 248 8.45 -7.18 26.24
N ARG A 249 9.75 -6.95 26.42
CA ARG A 249 10.65 -7.83 27.17
C ARG A 249 10.24 -7.95 28.63
N GLN A 250 9.90 -6.84 29.29
CA GLN A 250 9.46 -6.81 30.68
C GLN A 250 8.12 -7.55 30.87
N ALA A 251 7.12 -7.27 30.02
CA ALA A 251 5.82 -7.92 30.08
C ALA A 251 5.90 -9.45 29.93
N ARG A 252 6.86 -9.96 29.16
CA ARG A 252 7.14 -11.41 29.06
C ARG A 252 7.69 -12.00 30.35
N THR A 253 8.62 -11.30 30.99
CA THR A 253 9.28 -11.79 32.23
C THR A 253 8.38 -11.69 33.47
N HIS A 254 7.49 -10.71 33.48
CA HIS A 254 6.54 -10.45 34.55
C HIS A 254 5.15 -10.32 33.92
N PRO A 255 4.49 -11.43 33.54
CA PRO A 255 3.11 -11.36 33.11
C PRO A 255 2.31 -10.65 34.21
N PRO A 256 1.34 -9.77 33.86
CA PRO A 256 0.55 -9.07 34.86
C PRO A 256 0.04 -10.13 35.83
N ARG A 257 0.38 -9.98 37.12
CA ARG A 257 -0.19 -10.81 38.17
C ARG A 257 -1.69 -10.69 37.98
N SER A 258 -2.34 -11.78 37.59
CA SER A 258 -3.79 -11.87 37.68
C SER A 258 -4.12 -11.47 39.10
N LEU A 259 -4.70 -10.28 39.30
CA LEU A 259 -5.32 -9.99 40.57
C LEU A 259 -6.31 -11.14 40.78
N PRO A 260 -6.29 -11.82 41.94
CA PRO A 260 -7.36 -12.75 42.25
C PRO A 260 -8.68 -12.02 41.99
N PRO A 261 -9.66 -12.67 41.32
CA PRO A 261 -10.89 -12.00 40.93
C PRO A 261 -11.45 -11.24 42.13
N GLU A 262 -11.63 -9.93 41.98
CA GLU A 262 -12.31 -9.14 42.99
C GLU A 262 -13.70 -9.74 43.17
N GLY A 263 -13.99 -10.20 44.40
CA GLY A 263 -15.32 -10.71 44.74
C GLY A 263 -15.46 -12.23 44.65
N GLY A 264 -14.55 -12.99 45.26
CA GLY A 264 -15.03 -14.14 46.03
C GLY A 264 -15.95 -13.59 47.11
N SER A 265 -17.27 -13.72 46.92
CA SER A 265 -18.28 -13.27 47.87
C SER A 265 -17.88 -13.70 49.28
N LEU A 266 -17.71 -12.74 50.19
CA LEU A 266 -17.41 -12.98 51.61
C LEU A 266 -18.67 -13.50 52.34
N LEU A 267 -19.38 -14.45 51.74
CA LEU A 267 -20.51 -15.14 52.33
C LEU A 267 -20.02 -15.90 53.57
N GLY A 268 -20.54 -15.51 54.73
CA GLY A 268 -20.18 -16.10 56.02
C GLY A 268 -19.21 -15.28 56.86
N ARG A 269 -18.71 -14.14 56.36
CA ARG A 269 -17.86 -13.20 57.13
C ARG A 269 -18.54 -11.87 57.48
N GLN A 270 -19.88 -11.88 57.55
CA GLN A 270 -20.69 -10.71 57.95
C GLN A 270 -20.29 -10.19 59.34
N THR A 271 -20.00 -11.07 60.30
CA THR A 271 -19.59 -10.70 61.66
C THR A 271 -18.23 -10.00 61.68
N GLU A 272 -17.27 -10.47 60.88
CA GLU A 272 -15.92 -9.90 60.80
C GLU A 272 -15.92 -8.53 60.12
N LEU A 273 -16.72 -8.36 59.05
CA LEU A 273 -16.91 -7.07 58.40
C LEU A 273 -17.62 -6.05 59.30
N SER A 274 -18.60 -6.50 60.09
CA SER A 274 -19.31 -5.63 61.04
C SER A 274 -18.39 -5.13 62.16
N ALA A 275 -17.48 -5.98 62.63
CA ALA A 275 -16.50 -5.62 63.66
C ALA A 275 -15.43 -4.63 63.17
N ILE A 276 -15.07 -4.69 61.89
CA ILE A 276 -14.15 -3.73 61.26
C ILE A 276 -14.85 -2.38 61.05
N GLN A 277 -16.10 -2.39 60.59
CA GLN A 277 -16.90 -1.17 60.41
C GLN A 277 -17.10 -0.43 61.75
N GLN A 278 -17.42 -1.15 62.83
CA GLN A 278 -17.55 -0.57 64.17
C GLN A 278 -16.26 0.07 64.72
N ARG A 279 -15.08 -0.39 64.28
CA ARG A 279 -13.79 0.18 64.68
C ARG A 279 -13.34 1.37 63.82
N LEU A 280 -13.96 1.55 62.66
CA LEU A 280 -13.71 2.69 61.78
C LEU A 280 -14.65 3.86 62.10
N ASP A 281 -15.85 3.56 62.61
CA ASP A 281 -16.87 4.57 62.95
C ASP A 281 -16.74 5.13 64.38
N ASP A 282 -15.82 4.61 65.20
CA ASP A 282 -15.48 5.17 66.52
C ASP A 282 -13.94 5.10 66.73
N PRO A 283 -13.19 6.22 66.52
CA PRO A 283 -11.73 6.24 66.57
C PRO A 283 -11.12 6.05 67.96
#